data_AF-A0A3A0FYX1-F1
#
_entry.id   AF-A0A3A0FYX1-F1
#
_cell.length_a   1.000
_cell.length_b   1.000
_cell.length_c   1.000
_cell.angle_alpha   90.00
_cell.angle_beta   90.00
_cell.angle_gamma   90.00
#
_symmetry.space_group_name_H-M   'P 1'
#
loop_
_entity.id
_entity.type
_entity.pdbx_description
1 polymer ?
#
loop_
_entity_poly.entity_id
_entity_poly.type
_entity_poly.pdbx_seq_one_letter_code
_entity_poly.pdbx_strand_id
1 'polypeptide(L)' 'MNSGRRESESFLDERTRAEDIILGALGFGEDARIVKISRTEGGFCGSGCFNDGEKFDFENQEALSELEEWALEVLLEGFK' A
#
# COMPACT_ATOMS: atom_id res chain seq x y z
N MET A 1 -23.14 -26.34 -8.11
CA MET A 1 -21.87 -26.07 -7.41
C MET A 1 -21.32 -24.77 -7.99
N ASN A 2 -21.57 -23.63 -7.33
CA ASN A 2 -21.08 -22.32 -7.77
C ASN A 2 -19.68 -22.09 -7.16
N SER A 3 -18.64 -22.43 -7.92
CA SER A 3 -17.25 -22.08 -7.60
C SER A 3 -16.90 -20.80 -8.35
N GLY A 4 -17.02 -19.65 -7.69
CA GLY A 4 -16.71 -18.35 -8.29
C GLY A 4 -16.44 -17.24 -7.27
N ARG A 5 -16.01 -17.59 -6.05
CA ARG A 5 -15.70 -16.65 -4.95
C ARG A 5 -14.50 -17.15 -4.15
N ARG A 6 -13.30 -17.12 -4.71
CA ARG A 6 -12.06 -17.37 -3.93
C ARG A 6 -10.88 -16.48 -4.32
N GLU A 7 -10.85 -15.95 -5.53
CA GLU A 7 -9.70 -15.14 -5.97
C GLU A 7 -9.77 -13.69 -5.46
N SER A 8 -10.96 -13.16 -5.19
CA SER A 8 -11.14 -11.77 -4.76
C SER A 8 -10.87 -11.53 -3.28
N GLU A 9 -11.01 -12.55 -2.42
CA GLU A 9 -10.78 -12.41 -0.98
C GLU A 9 -9.28 -12.31 -0.68
N SER A 10 -8.45 -13.18 -1.28
CA SER A 10 -7.00 -13.17 -1.07
C SER A 10 -6.33 -11.85 -1.50
N PHE A 11 -6.82 -11.21 -2.56
CA PHE A 11 -6.21 -9.98 -3.09
C PHE A 11 -6.53 -8.74 -2.22
N LEU A 12 -7.70 -8.71 -1.59
CA LEU A 12 -8.05 -7.69 -0.60
C LEU A 12 -7.16 -7.82 0.65
N ASP A 13 -6.84 -9.05 1.06
CA ASP A 13 -5.89 -9.32 2.16
C ASP A 13 -4.47 -8.83 1.81
N GLU A 14 -3.97 -9.14 0.61
CA GLU A 14 -2.61 -8.76 0.21
C GLU A 14 -2.42 -7.25 0.09
N ARG A 15 -3.38 -6.56 -0.56
CA ARG A 15 -3.35 -5.10 -0.68
C ARG A 15 -3.42 -4.44 0.69
N THR A 16 -4.37 -4.83 1.53
CA THR A 16 -4.54 -4.23 2.87
C THR A 16 -3.26 -4.40 3.68
N ARG A 17 -2.68 -5.60 3.67
CA ARG A 17 -1.42 -5.88 4.35
C ARG A 17 -0.26 -5.06 3.81
N ALA A 18 -0.19 -4.86 2.49
CA ALA A 18 0.82 -4.02 1.87
C ALA A 18 0.66 -2.54 2.27
N GLU A 19 -0.58 -2.04 2.34
CA GLU A 19 -0.87 -0.70 2.86
C GLU A 19 -0.42 -0.56 4.32
N ASP A 20 -0.74 -1.52 5.19
CA ASP A 20 -0.33 -1.52 6.60
C ASP A 20 1.19 -1.51 6.79
N ILE A 21 1.93 -2.23 5.94
CA ILE A 21 3.41 -2.24 5.99
C ILE A 21 3.96 -0.86 5.63
N ILE A 22 3.53 -0.30 4.50
CA ILE A 22 4.05 0.99 4.02
C ILE A 22 3.64 2.13 4.94
N LEU A 23 2.36 2.20 5.30
CA LEU A 23 1.83 3.25 6.18
C LEU A 23 2.40 3.09 7.59
N GLY A 24 2.47 1.87 8.11
CA GLY A 24 3.06 1.57 9.41
C GLY A 24 4.55 1.97 9.49
N ALA A 25 5.33 1.71 8.45
CA ALA A 25 6.74 2.12 8.38
C ALA A 25 6.90 3.65 8.41
N LEU A 26 5.97 4.37 7.78
CA LEU A 26 5.94 5.83 7.74
C LEU A 26 5.30 6.47 9.00
N GLY A 27 4.76 5.66 9.91
CA GLY A 27 4.05 6.13 11.10
C GLY A 27 2.63 6.65 10.82
N PHE A 28 2.08 6.38 9.64
CA PHE A 28 0.66 6.57 9.36
C PHE A 28 -0.12 5.41 9.96
N GLY A 29 -1.09 5.72 10.82
CA GLY A 29 -1.90 4.69 11.51
C GLY A 29 -2.83 3.92 10.58
N GLU A 30 -3.55 2.95 11.14
CA GLU A 30 -4.48 2.04 10.44
C GLU A 30 -5.65 2.78 9.73
N ASP A 31 -5.88 4.05 10.10
CA ASP A 31 -6.90 4.93 9.53
C ASP A 31 -6.51 5.56 8.17
N ALA A 32 -5.30 5.31 7.70
CA ALA A 32 -4.80 5.79 6.42
C ALA A 32 -5.01 4.77 5.30
N ARG A 33 -5.31 5.27 4.10
CA ARG A 33 -5.39 4.49 2.86
C ARG A 33 -4.53 5.10 1.78
N ILE A 34 -3.83 4.26 1.03
CA ILE A 34 -3.01 4.68 -0.10
C ILE A 34 -3.93 4.89 -1.30
N VAL A 35 -3.89 6.10 -1.85
CA VAL A 35 -4.65 6.50 -3.03
C VAL A 35 -3.78 6.41 -4.29
N LYS A 36 -2.48 6.68 -4.14
CA LYS A 36 -1.50 6.58 -5.21
C LYS A 36 -0.13 6.26 -4.61
N ILE A 37 0.63 5.42 -5.29
CA ILE A 37 2.03 5.16 -4.95
C ILE A 37 2.85 4.99 -6.22
N SER A 38 4.14 5.31 -6.15
CA SER A 38 5.09 5.24 -7.25
C SER A 38 6.49 4.94 -6.70
N ARG A 39 7.23 4.07 -7.40
CA ARG A 39 8.62 3.78 -7.05
C ARG A 39 9.51 4.95 -7.46
N THR A 40 10.50 5.27 -6.63
CA THR A 40 11.55 6.27 -6.92
C THR A 40 12.90 5.56 -7.06
N GLU A 41 13.97 6.31 -7.37
CA GLU A 41 15.31 5.73 -7.54
C GLU A 41 15.85 5.06 -6.26
N GLY A 42 15.46 5.57 -5.08
CA GLY A 42 15.92 5.07 -3.78
C GLY A 42 14.84 4.46 -2.88
N GLY A 43 13.56 4.64 -3.19
CA GLY A 43 12.45 4.18 -2.36
C GLY A 43 11.10 4.34 -3.06
N PHE A 44 10.16 5.06 -2.44
CA PHE A 44 8.83 5.30 -3.01
C PHE A 44 8.26 6.65 -2.59
N CYS A 45 7.30 7.15 -3.37
CA CYS A 45 6.48 8.29 -3.01
C CYS A 45 5.02 8.03 -3.36
N GLY A 46 4.11 8.71 -2.69
CA GLY A 46 2.70 8.50 -2.89
C GLY A 46 1.85 9.51 -2.17
N SER A 47 0.55 9.32 -2.30
CA SER A 47 -0.44 10.08 -1.55
C SER A 47 -1.51 9.15 -1.01
N GLY A 48 -2.00 9.50 0.17
CA GLY A 48 -3.03 8.79 0.88
C GLY A 48 -4.15 9.70 1.32
N CYS A 49 -5.17 9.08 1.90
CA CYS A 49 -6.31 9.75 2.50
C CYS A 49 -6.61 9.09 3.84
N PHE A 50 -6.85 9.90 4.86
CA PHE A 50 -7.38 9.45 6.14
C PHE A 50 -8.89 9.25 6.06
N ASN A 51 -9.44 8.54 7.05
CA ASN A 51 -10.88 8.26 7.15
C ASN A 51 -11.75 9.53 7.26
N ASP A 52 -11.22 10.66 7.73
CA ASP A 52 -11.93 11.95 7.78
C ASP A 52 -11.96 12.68 6.42
N GLY A 53 -11.21 12.19 5.43
CA GLY A 53 -11.09 12.78 4.10
C GLY A 53 -9.88 13.69 3.90
N GLU A 54 -9.09 13.95 4.96
CA GLU A 54 -7.81 14.65 4.84
C GLU A 54 -6.83 13.84 3.98
N LYS A 55 -6.18 14.53 3.05
CA LYS A 55 -5.19 13.96 2.15
C LYS A 55 -3.80 14.29 2.64
N PHE A 56 -2.89 13.34 2.46
CA PHE A 56 -1.49 13.52 2.80
C PHE A 56 -0.62 12.95 1.69
N ASP A 57 0.55 13.54 1.52
CA ASP A 57 1.61 13.04 0.66
C ASP A 57 2.69 12.41 1.53
N PHE A 58 3.31 11.35 1.03
CA PHE A 58 4.38 10.65 1.73
C PHE A 58 5.52 10.31 0.77
N GLU A 59 6.73 10.32 1.29
CA GLU A 59 7.90 9.81 0.59
C GLU A 59 8.80 9.04 1.56
N ASN A 60 9.41 7.98 1.04
CA ASN A 60 10.52 7.29 1.66
C ASN A 60 11.69 7.31 0.67
N GLN A 61 12.80 7.90 1.08
CA GLN A 61 14.06 7.95 0.30
C GLN A 61 15.09 6.96 0.83
N GLU A 62 14.76 6.20 1.88
CA GLU A 62 15.62 5.19 2.47
C GLU A 62 15.49 3.86 1.74
N ALA A 63 16.51 3.01 1.93
CA ALA A 63 16.52 1.67 1.37
C ALA A 63 15.36 0.86 1.96
N LEU A 64 14.54 0.31 1.08
CA LEU A 64 13.40 -0.52 1.44
C LEU A 64 13.87 -1.86 2.01
N SER A 65 13.25 -2.28 3.10
CA SER A 65 13.37 -3.66 3.57
C SER A 65 12.68 -4.62 2.59
N GLU A 66 13.04 -5.91 2.63
CA GLU A 66 12.41 -6.95 1.79
C GLU A 66 10.87 -6.95 1.91
N LEU A 67 10.35 -6.60 3.10
CA LEU A 67 8.92 -6.53 3.36
C LEU A 67 8.26 -5.29 2.72
N GLU A 68 8.94 -4.13 2.76
CA GLU A 68 8.48 -2.91 2.10
C GLU A 68 8.58 -3.02 0.57
N GLU A 69 9.60 -3.69 0.06
CA GLU A 69 9.71 -3.98 -1.38
C GLU A 69 8.54 -4.82 -1.86
N TRP A 70 8.23 -5.93 -1.18
CA TRP A 70 7.06 -6.75 -1.49
C TRP A 70 5.77 -5.93 -1.43
N ALA A 71 5.58 -5.14 -0.37
CA ALA A 71 4.40 -4.31 -0.20
C ALA A 71 4.26 -3.28 -1.34
N LEU A 72 5.36 -2.62 -1.70
CA LEU A 72 5.39 -1.69 -2.81
C LEU A 72 5.02 -2.36 -4.13
N GLU A 73 5.54 -3.56 -4.41
CA GLU A 73 5.20 -4.32 -5.62
C GLU A 73 3.71 -4.66 -5.69
N VAL A 74 3.14 -5.20 -4.60
CA VAL A 74 1.71 -5.51 -4.51
C VAL A 74 0.85 -4.26 -4.77
N LEU A 75 1.21 -3.13 -4.17
CA LEU A 75 0.47 -1.88 -4.37
C LEU A 75 0.59 -1.39 -5.81
N LEU A 76 1.79 -1.41 -6.40
CA LEU A 76 2.02 -0.98 -7.78
C LEU A 76 1.26 -1.85 -8.79
N GLU A 77 1.12 -3.15 -8.54
CA GLU A 77 0.30 -4.05 -9.36
C GLU A 77 -1.20 -3.77 -9.20
N GLY A 78 -1.65 -3.48 -7.98
CA GLY A 78 -3.04 -3.12 -7.70
C GLY A 78 -3.49 -1.78 -8.27
N PHE A 79 -2.56 -0.91 -8.69
CA PHE A 79 -2.84 0.38 -9.34
C PHE A 79 -2.69 0.36 -10.87
N LYS A 80 -2.40 -0.79 -11.49
CA LYS A 80 -2.33 -0.93 -12.96
C LYS A 80 -3.69 -0.94 -13.65
#